data_AF-A0A0G0T843-F1
#
_entry.id   AF-A0A0G0T843-F1
#
_cell.length_a   1.000
_cell.length_b   1.000
_cell.length_c   1.000
_cell.angle_alpha   90.00
_cell.angle_beta   90.00
_cell.angle_gamma   90.00
#
_symmetry.space_group_name_H-M   'P 1'
#
loop_
_entity.id
_entity.type
_entity.pdbx_description
1 polymer ?
#
loop_
_entity_poly.entity_id
_entity_poly.type
_entity_poly.pdbx_seq_one_letter_code
_entity_poly.pdbx_strand_id
1 'polypeptide(L)'
;MAEGDEKTQVIITSKIRDHLGSFLSKNIIRSKLVVYLLWIIYFPGIFLHEAAHLVSAIALLLRVDSIYLLPSIKTEDDGKKSIKFGYVTYYRADPVRGLLVGIAPFILGTIVIVVLFNTISFPNEQMLNNIFF
;
A
#
# COMPACT_ATOMS: atom_id res chain seq x y z
N MET A 1 41.75 -12.87 -17.52
CA MET A 1 42.04 -12.81 -16.07
C MET A 1 41.10 -11.83 -15.32
N ALA A 2 39.89 -11.54 -15.84
CA ALA A 2 38.98 -10.53 -15.29
C ALA A 2 37.65 -11.09 -14.70
N GLU A 3 37.39 -12.40 -14.81
CA GLU A 3 36.10 -12.99 -14.45
C GLU A 3 35.96 -13.35 -12.95
N GLY A 4 37.09 -13.45 -12.22
CA GLY A 4 37.12 -13.81 -10.81
C GLY A 4 36.80 -12.66 -9.84
N ASP A 5 37.08 -11.42 -10.25
CA ASP A 5 36.87 -10.22 -9.42
C ASP A 5 35.39 -9.81 -9.41
N GLU A 6 34.72 -9.87 -10.57
CA GLU A 6 33.30 -9.52 -10.73
C GLU A 6 32.38 -10.44 -9.91
N LYS A 7 32.62 -11.75 -9.90
CA LYS A 7 31.84 -12.71 -9.09
C LYS A 7 32.04 -12.49 -7.59
N THR A 8 33.24 -12.08 -7.18
CA THR A 8 33.56 -11.81 -5.77
C THR A 8 32.88 -10.52 -5.30
N GLN A 9 32.87 -9.47 -6.12
CA GLN A 9 32.14 -8.23 -5.85
C GLN A 9 30.63 -8.48 -5.72
N VAL A 10 30.02 -9.24 -6.65
CA VAL A 10 28.58 -9.55 -6.62
C VAL A 10 28.17 -10.33 -5.36
N ILE A 11 29.00 -11.28 -4.90
CA ILE A 11 28.75 -12.06 -3.67
C ILE A 11 28.89 -11.18 -2.42
N ILE A 12 29.83 -10.24 -2.41
CA ILE A 12 30.01 -9.31 -1.28
C ILE A 12 28.84 -8.32 -1.23
N THR A 13 28.41 -7.78 -2.38
CA THR A 13 27.27 -6.87 -2.46
C THR A 13 25.96 -7.54 -2.03
N SER A 14 25.73 -8.80 -2.39
CA SER A 14 24.54 -9.53 -1.94
C SER A 14 24.55 -9.78 -0.43
N LYS A 15 25.70 -10.17 0.14
CA LYS A 15 25.83 -10.50 1.56
C LYS A 15 25.67 -9.28 2.49
N ILE A 16 26.19 -8.11 2.08
CA ILE A 16 26.04 -6.86 2.84
C ILE A 16 24.58 -6.37 2.80
N ARG A 17 23.92 -6.47 1.63
CA ARG A 17 22.50 -6.13 1.48
C ARG A 17 21.61 -6.98 2.39
N ASP A 18 21.89 -8.27 2.47
CA ASP A 18 21.09 -9.21 3.25
C ASP A 18 21.29 -9.02 4.76
N HIS A 19 22.51 -8.70 5.20
CA HIS A 19 22.77 -8.41 6.61
C HIS A 19 22.16 -7.09 7.07
N LEU A 20 22.28 -6.03 6.28
CA LEU A 20 21.76 -4.70 6.63
C LEU A 20 20.22 -4.68 6.59
N GLY A 21 19.62 -5.32 5.59
CA GLY A 21 18.17 -5.51 5.50
C GLY A 21 17.62 -6.36 6.66
N SER A 22 18.34 -7.41 7.08
CA SER A 22 17.90 -8.26 8.19
C SER A 22 17.99 -7.57 9.55
N PHE A 23 18.93 -6.65 9.76
CA PHE A 23 19.11 -5.97 11.04
C PHE A 23 18.06 -4.88 11.28
N LEU A 24 17.73 -4.11 10.23
CA LEU A 24 16.66 -3.11 10.26
C LEU A 24 15.27 -3.74 10.36
N SER A 25 15.03 -4.82 9.61
CA SER A 25 13.73 -5.49 9.60
C SER A 25 13.47 -6.37 10.83
N LYS A 26 14.49 -7.04 11.39
CA LYS A 26 14.29 -7.97 12.52
C LYS A 26 13.82 -7.30 13.81
N ASN A 27 14.15 -6.04 14.06
CA ASN A 27 13.82 -5.38 15.34
C ASN A 27 12.52 -4.57 15.29
N ILE A 28 12.21 -3.91 14.17
CA ILE A 28 10.97 -3.12 14.02
C ILE A 28 9.74 -4.02 13.83
N ILE A 29 9.85 -5.12 13.07
CA ILE A 29 8.71 -6.01 12.73
C ILE A 29 8.31 -6.93 13.89
N ARG A 30 9.12 -7.02 14.95
CA ARG A 30 8.83 -7.89 16.11
C ARG A 30 7.77 -7.33 17.04
N SER A 31 7.69 -6.01 17.19
CA SER A 31 6.74 -5.42 18.11
C SER A 31 5.41 -5.19 17.43
N LYS A 32 4.40 -6.01 17.80
CA LYS A 32 3.00 -5.78 17.38
C LYS A 32 2.58 -4.33 17.61
N LEU A 33 3.08 -3.70 18.68
CA LEU A 33 2.79 -2.31 19.02
C LEU A 33 3.18 -1.33 17.91
N VAL A 34 4.35 -1.50 17.29
CA VAL A 34 4.80 -0.61 16.19
C VAL A 34 3.88 -0.75 14.97
N VAL A 35 3.45 -1.98 14.65
CA VAL A 35 2.51 -2.22 13.55
C VAL A 35 1.17 -1.52 13.81
N TYR A 36 0.62 -1.63 15.02
CA TYR A 36 -0.63 -0.96 15.37
C TYR A 36 -0.49 0.57 15.41
N LEU A 37 0.66 1.10 15.85
CA LEU A 37 0.91 2.54 15.87
C LEU A 37 0.98 3.11 14.44
N LEU A 38 1.72 2.45 13.55
CA LEU A 38 1.75 2.82 12.13
C LEU A 38 0.36 2.68 11.51
N TRP A 39 -0.36 1.62 11.84
CA TRP A 39 -1.73 1.42 11.35
C TRP A 39 -2.63 2.59 11.73
N ILE A 40 -2.59 3.10 12.97
CA ILE A 40 -3.39 4.27 13.38
C ILE A 40 -3.04 5.51 12.54
N ILE A 41 -1.75 5.77 12.34
CA ILE A 41 -1.27 6.93 11.56
C ILE A 41 -1.72 6.84 10.10
N TYR A 42 -1.61 5.64 9.51
CA TYR A 42 -1.99 5.41 8.11
C TYR A 42 -3.48 5.08 7.93
N PHE A 43 -4.23 4.86 9.00
CA PHE A 43 -5.62 4.43 8.97
C PHE A 43 -6.52 5.25 8.04
N PRO A 44 -6.50 6.60 8.06
CA PRO A 44 -7.33 7.38 7.13
C PRO A 44 -6.99 7.08 5.66
N GLY A 45 -5.71 6.88 5.35
CA GLY A 45 -5.24 6.48 4.03
C GLY A 45 -5.63 5.05 3.66
N ILE A 46 -5.46 4.10 4.59
CA ILE A 46 -5.85 2.69 4.41
C ILE A 46 -7.35 2.58 4.15
N PHE A 47 -8.16 3.29 4.94
CA PHE A 47 -9.61 3.32 4.78
C PHE A 47 -9.99 3.81 3.38
N LEU A 48 -9.44 4.95 2.95
CA LEU A 48 -9.71 5.50 1.63
C LEU A 48 -9.24 4.58 0.50
N HIS A 49 -8.08 3.95 0.67
CA HIS A 49 -7.48 3.03 -0.29
C HIS A 49 -8.35 1.80 -0.53
N GLU A 50 -8.71 1.10 0.55
CA GLU A 50 -9.55 -0.10 0.49
C GLU A 50 -10.98 0.25 0.07
N ALA A 51 -11.51 1.41 0.48
CA ALA A 51 -12.81 1.89 0.02
C ALA A 51 -12.83 2.12 -1.50
N ALA A 52 -11.76 2.67 -2.08
CA ALA A 52 -11.65 2.84 -3.53
C ALA A 52 -11.70 1.50 -4.27
N HIS A 53 -10.96 0.50 -3.78
CA HIS A 53 -11.03 -0.85 -4.32
C HIS A 53 -12.43 -1.45 -4.20
N LEU A 54 -13.07 -1.30 -3.04
CA LEU A 54 -14.41 -1.81 -2.79
C LEU A 54 -15.45 -1.17 -3.73
N VAL A 55 -15.48 0.16 -3.78
CA VAL A 55 -16.42 0.91 -4.62
C VAL A 55 -16.21 0.57 -6.09
N SER A 56 -14.95 0.49 -6.54
CA SER A 56 -14.63 0.12 -7.92
C SER A 56 -15.05 -1.33 -8.23
N ALA A 57 -14.79 -2.27 -7.32
CA ALA A 57 -15.20 -3.66 -7.49
C ALA A 57 -16.73 -3.78 -7.60
N ILE A 58 -17.47 -3.07 -6.74
CA ILE A 58 -18.94 -3.04 -6.80
C ILE A 58 -19.43 -2.37 -8.10
N ALA A 59 -18.84 -1.24 -8.49
CA ALA A 59 -19.20 -0.53 -9.72
C ALA A 59 -18.96 -1.38 -10.98
N LEU A 60 -17.93 -2.23 -10.95
CA LEU A 60 -17.61 -3.19 -12.02
C LEU A 60 -18.35 -4.54 -11.88
N LEU A 61 -19.31 -4.61 -10.96
CA LEU A 61 -20.16 -5.78 -10.70
C LEU A 61 -19.35 -7.03 -10.33
N LEU A 62 -18.22 -6.86 -9.65
CA LEU A 62 -17.44 -7.96 -9.10
C LEU A 62 -18.02 -8.40 -7.76
N ARG A 63 -17.97 -9.70 -7.49
CA ARG A 63 -18.41 -10.26 -6.22
C ARG A 63 -17.33 -10.08 -5.17
N VAL A 64 -17.56 -9.13 -4.25
CA VAL A 64 -16.70 -8.90 -3.09
C VAL A 64 -16.88 -10.06 -2.10
N ASP A 65 -15.77 -10.56 -1.59
CA ASP A 65 -15.73 -11.70 -0.67
C ASP A 65 -15.48 -11.25 0.76
N SER A 66 -14.44 -10.45 0.97
CA SER A 66 -14.09 -9.96 2.30
C SER A 66 -13.42 -8.59 2.27
N ILE A 67 -13.59 -7.84 3.36
CA ILE A 67 -12.98 -6.53 3.57
C ILE A 67 -12.33 -6.57 4.96
N TYR A 68 -11.05 -6.25 5.01
CA TYR A 68 -10.30 -6.16 6.26
C TYR A 68 -9.54 -4.85 6.32
N LEU A 69 -9.77 -4.10 7.39
CA LEU A 69 -9.12 -2.81 7.65
C LEU A 69 -8.13 -2.86 8.80
N LEU A 70 -8.01 -4.01 9.48
CA LEU A 70 -7.11 -4.20 10.61
C LEU A 70 -5.79 -4.87 10.17
N PRO A 71 -4.67 -4.54 10.81
CA PRO A 71 -3.39 -5.12 10.45
C PRO A 71 -3.36 -6.61 10.80
N SER A 72 -3.02 -7.45 9.83
CA SER A 72 -2.83 -8.89 9.99
C SER A 72 -1.35 -9.22 9.84
N ILE A 73 -0.78 -9.87 10.87
CA ILE A 73 0.60 -10.34 10.88
C ILE A 73 0.54 -11.86 10.71
N LYS A 74 1.01 -12.35 9.56
CA LYS A 74 1.10 -13.78 9.26
C LYS A 74 2.55 -14.22 9.25
N THR A 75 2.81 -15.41 9.79
CA THR A 75 4.12 -16.07 9.66
C THR A 75 4.03 -17.01 8.48
N GLU A 76 4.91 -16.82 7.51
CA GLU A 76 5.03 -17.67 6.33
C GLU A 76 5.86 -18.92 6.65
N ASP A 77 5.74 -19.94 5.81
CA ASP A 77 6.37 -21.25 6.01
C ASP A 77 7.91 -21.17 6.01
N ASP A 78 8.50 -20.14 5.40
CA ASP A 78 9.93 -19.84 5.42
C ASP A 78 10.40 -19.08 6.68
N GLY A 79 9.48 -18.88 7.64
CA GLY A 79 9.73 -18.17 8.90
C GLY A 79 9.70 -16.65 8.78
N LYS A 80 9.44 -16.07 7.60
CA LYS A 80 9.26 -14.62 7.44
C LYS A 80 7.89 -14.18 7.95
N LYS A 81 7.81 -12.95 8.43
CA LYS A 81 6.55 -12.33 8.83
C LYS A 81 6.08 -11.39 7.73
N SER A 82 4.90 -11.64 7.17
CA SER A 82 4.23 -10.68 6.30
C SER A 82 3.20 -9.87 7.10
N ILE A 83 3.22 -8.56 6.88
CA ILE A 83 2.28 -7.62 7.47
C ILE A 83 1.37 -7.11 6.36
N LYS A 84 0.06 -7.24 6.56
CA LYS A 84 -0.96 -6.61 5.71
C LYS A 84 -1.71 -5.60 6.54
N PHE A 85 -1.75 -4.33 6.14
CA PHE A 85 -2.44 -3.27 6.89
C PHE A 85 -3.95 -3.25 6.63
N GLY A 86 -4.35 -3.63 5.42
CA GLY A 86 -5.73 -3.79 4.97
C GLY A 86 -5.74 -4.62 3.70
N TYR A 87 -6.91 -5.13 3.33
CA TYR A 87 -7.14 -5.76 2.03
C TYR A 87 -8.64 -5.93 1.73
N VAL A 88 -8.99 -5.82 0.45
CA VAL A 88 -10.28 -6.22 -0.11
C VAL A 88 -10.07 -7.40 -1.05
N THR A 89 -10.80 -8.51 -0.84
CA THR A 89 -10.82 -9.64 -1.77
C THR A 89 -12.11 -9.64 -2.59
N TYR A 90 -11.97 -9.99 -3.87
CA TYR A 90 -13.09 -10.17 -4.79
C TYR A 90 -12.82 -11.37 -5.71
N TYR A 91 -13.88 -12.04 -6.14
CA TYR A 91 -13.78 -13.22 -7.01
C TYR A 91 -13.51 -12.83 -8.46
N ARG A 92 -12.62 -13.59 -9.12
CA ARG A 92 -12.41 -13.68 -10.58
C ARG A 92 -12.68 -12.36 -11.32
N ALA A 93 -11.68 -11.49 -11.37
CA ALA A 93 -11.70 -10.35 -12.28
C ALA A 93 -10.99 -10.71 -13.58
N ASP A 94 -11.61 -10.39 -14.72
CA ASP A 94 -10.90 -10.30 -15.99
C ASP A 94 -9.78 -9.25 -15.88
N PRO A 95 -8.66 -9.38 -16.63
CA PRO A 95 -7.50 -8.50 -16.50
C PRO A 95 -7.84 -7.00 -16.54
N VAL A 96 -8.80 -6.62 -17.39
CA VAL A 96 -9.26 -5.22 -17.53
C VAL A 96 -9.95 -4.73 -16.26
N ARG A 97 -10.88 -5.52 -15.70
CA ARG A 97 -11.61 -5.14 -14.47
C ARG A 97 -10.66 -5.11 -13.28
N GLY A 98 -9.75 -6.08 -13.19
CA GLY A 98 -8.73 -6.11 -12.15
C GLY A 98 -7.82 -4.87 -12.19
N LEU A 99 -7.41 -4.44 -13.39
CA LEU A 99 -6.63 -3.22 -13.58
C LEU A 99 -7.41 -1.97 -13.14
N LEU A 100 -8.69 -1.85 -13.53
CA LEU A 100 -9.53 -0.72 -13.13
C LEU A 100 -9.71 -0.63 -11.62
N VAL A 101 -9.96 -1.78 -10.95
CA VAL A 101 -9.99 -1.84 -9.48
C VAL A 101 -8.62 -1.44 -8.91
N GLY A 102 -7.52 -1.92 -9.50
CA GLY A 102 -6.16 -1.62 -9.09
C GLY A 102 -5.79 -0.14 -9.15
N ILE A 103 -6.27 0.58 -10.18
CA ILE A 103 -5.99 2.01 -10.39
C ILE A 103 -6.92 2.91 -9.57
N ALA A 104 -8.08 2.41 -9.12
CA ALA A 104 -9.07 3.21 -8.40
C ALA A 104 -8.53 3.97 -7.17
N PRO A 105 -7.72 3.38 -6.27
CA PRO A 105 -7.16 4.12 -5.13
C PRO A 105 -6.21 5.24 -5.54
N PHE A 106 -5.50 5.09 -6.66
CA PHE A 106 -4.62 6.14 -7.17
C PHE A 106 -5.45 7.36 -7.61
N ILE A 107 -6.51 7.13 -8.40
CA ILE A 107 -7.41 8.19 -8.85
C ILE A 107 -8.06 8.88 -7.64
N LEU A 108 -8.63 8.11 -6.70
CA LEU A 108 -9.28 8.66 -5.52
C LEU A 108 -8.29 9.44 -4.63
N GLY A 109 -7.08 8.90 -4.44
CA GLY A 109 -6.02 9.57 -3.69
C GLY A 109 -5.61 10.91 -4.31
N THR A 110 -5.45 10.96 -5.63
CA THR A 110 -5.16 12.22 -6.34
C THR A 110 -6.27 13.24 -6.16
N ILE A 111 -7.54 12.84 -6.32
CA ILE A 111 -8.68 13.73 -6.11
C ILE A 111 -8.68 14.30 -4.68
N VAL A 112 -8.50 13.43 -3.67
CA VAL A 112 -8.47 13.87 -2.27
C VAL A 112 -7.32 14.84 -2.01
N ILE A 113 -6.12 14.57 -2.53
CA ILE A 113 -4.98 15.48 -2.37
C ILE A 113 -5.26 16.84 -3.02
N VAL A 114 -5.80 16.87 -4.25
CA VAL A 114 -6.12 18.12 -4.96
C VAL A 114 -7.16 18.92 -4.19
N VAL A 115 -8.23 18.27 -3.72
CA VAL A 115 -9.28 18.92 -2.93
C VAL A 115 -8.72 19.47 -1.61
N LEU A 116 -7.92 18.68 -0.89
CA LEU A 116 -7.29 19.13 0.36
C LEU A 116 -6.34 20.30 0.12
N PHE A 117 -5.48 20.21 -0.90
CA PHE A 117 -4.57 21.28 -1.27
C PHE A 117 -5.34 22.57 -1.56
N ASN A 118 -6.39 22.48 -2.37
CA ASN A 118 -7.18 23.65 -2.71
C ASN A 118 -7.90 24.24 -1.49
N THR A 119 -8.51 23.40 -0.65
CA THR A 119 -9.23 23.83 0.57
C THR A 119 -8.31 24.52 1.57
N ILE A 120 -7.06 24.03 1.71
CA ILE A 120 -6.08 24.59 2.64
C ILE A 120 -5.43 25.86 2.07
N SER A 121 -5.11 25.88 0.77
CA SER A 121 -4.43 27.01 0.12
C SER A 121 -5.37 28.17 -0.21
N PHE A 122 -6.65 27.90 -0.46
CA PHE A 122 -7.65 28.90 -0.85
C PHE A 122 -8.94 28.69 -0.06
N PRO A 123 -9.01 29.12 1.21
CA PRO A 123 -10.17 28.90 2.08
C PRO A 123 -11.44 29.70 1.69
N ASN A 124 -11.51 30.30 0.49
CA ASN A 124 -12.59 31.19 0.07
C ASN A 124 -13.85 30.43 -0.40
N GLU A 125 -15.01 31.06 -0.15
CA GLU A 125 -16.40 30.59 -0.16
C GLU A 125 -16.96 29.91 -1.44
N GLN A 126 -16.16 29.54 -2.43
CA GLN A 126 -16.64 28.89 -3.67
C GLN A 126 -15.82 27.64 -4.04
N MET A 127 -15.91 26.61 -3.19
CA MET A 127 -15.21 25.33 -3.36
C MET A 127 -15.39 24.67 -4.73
N LEU A 128 -16.52 24.90 -5.42
CA LEU A 128 -16.80 24.32 -6.74
C LEU A 128 -16.05 25.02 -7.89
N ASN A 129 -15.75 26.32 -7.76
CA ASN A 129 -15.09 27.06 -8.84
C ASN A 129 -13.59 26.80 -8.88
N ASN A 130 -13.00 26.55 -7.72
CA ASN A 130 -11.58 26.29 -7.54
C ASN A 130 -11.11 24.90 -8.00
N ILE A 131 -12.03 23.97 -8.28
CA ILE A 131 -11.70 22.65 -8.84
C ILE A 131 -11.50 22.74 -10.35
N PHE A 132 -12.08 23.75 -11.00
CA PHE A 132 -12.01 23.96 -12.45
C PHE A 132 -11.18 25.18 -12.86
N PHE A 133 -10.73 26.02 -11.93
CA PHE A 133 -9.90 27.21 -12.16
C PHE A 133 -8.93 27.47 -11.02
#